data_AF-C5E9X4-F1
#
_entry.id   AF-C5E9X4-F1
#
_cell.length_a   1.000
_cell.length_b   1.000
_cell.length_c   1.000
_cell.angle_alpha   90.00
_cell.angle_beta   90.00
_cell.angle_gamma   90.00
#
_symmetry.space_group_name_H-M   'P 1'
#
loop_
_entity.id
_entity.type
_entity.pdbx_description
1 polymer ?
#
loop_
_entity_poly.entity_id
_entity_poly.type
_entity_poly.pdbx_seq_one_letter_code
_entity_poly.pdbx_strand_id
1 'polypeptide(L)'
;MAGPRQMSRTNPTRETHRLTARRDHYRCLRCGNELDHIWSGHSLHHRHMRSHPFPGLHLPANLIHLCGSGTTGCHGWVHNHPKTAMEYGWIVSMGEDHPENIPVWDAHQGWLLLDNQGGYTLCDRDGNPR
;
A
#
# COMPACT_ATOMS: atom_id res chain seq x y z
N MET A 1 5.39 16.13 -18.41
CA MET A 1 5.44 14.91 -17.59
C MET A 1 6.76 14.89 -16.84
N ALA A 2 6.76 14.68 -15.52
CA ALA A 2 8.00 14.52 -14.75
C ALA A 2 8.65 13.18 -15.09
N GLY A 3 9.99 13.15 -15.26
CA GLY A 3 10.70 11.90 -15.54
C GLY A 3 10.68 10.94 -14.34
N PRO A 4 10.92 9.62 -14.53
CA PRO A 4 10.83 8.60 -13.47
C PRO A 4 11.63 8.97 -12.22
N ARG A 5 12.87 9.41 -12.41
CA ARG A 5 13.78 9.82 -11.32
C ARG A 5 13.27 11.02 -10.50
N GLN A 6 12.46 11.89 -11.11
CA GLN A 6 11.87 13.06 -10.45
C GLN A 6 10.67 12.65 -9.58
N MET A 7 9.86 11.67 -10.02
CA MET A 7 8.73 11.15 -9.24
C MET A 7 9.16 10.47 -7.93
N SER A 8 10.29 9.76 -7.94
CA SER A 8 10.83 9.14 -6.71
C SER A 8 11.09 10.15 -5.57
N ARG A 9 11.31 11.43 -5.91
CA ARG A 9 11.63 12.51 -4.96
C ARG A 9 10.40 13.27 -4.45
N THR A 10 9.22 13.07 -5.03
CA THR A 10 7.97 13.70 -4.59
C THR A 10 7.26 12.81 -3.58
N ASN A 11 6.41 13.39 -2.72
CA ASN A 11 5.59 12.64 -1.77
C ASN A 11 4.13 12.55 -2.25
N PRO A 12 3.34 11.56 -1.81
CA PRO A 12 1.91 11.58 -1.99
C PRO A 12 1.30 12.86 -1.41
N THR A 13 0.19 13.31 -1.99
CA THR A 13 -0.49 14.52 -1.50
C THR A 13 -1.13 14.25 -0.14
N ARG A 14 -1.41 15.32 0.62
CA ARG A 14 -2.16 15.20 1.89
C ARG A 14 -3.54 14.57 1.69
N GLU A 15 -4.15 14.77 0.52
CA GLU A 15 -5.42 14.16 0.17
C GLU A 15 -5.28 12.65 -0.02
N THR A 16 -4.28 12.19 -0.78
CA THR A 16 -3.97 10.76 -0.92
C THR A 16 -3.75 10.12 0.43
N HIS A 17 -2.95 10.73 1.31
CA HIS A 17 -2.73 10.25 2.68
C HIS A 17 -4.04 10.09 3.47
N ARG A 18 -4.99 11.02 3.32
CA ARG A 18 -6.28 10.95 4.01
C ARG A 18 -7.18 9.87 3.42
N LEU A 19 -7.19 9.71 2.10
CA LEU A 19 -7.95 8.68 1.42
C LEU A 19 -7.48 7.29 1.86
N THR A 20 -6.16 7.03 1.80
CA THR A 20 -5.59 5.75 2.22
C THR A 20 -5.81 5.47 3.70
N ALA A 21 -5.61 6.46 4.58
CA ALA A 21 -5.83 6.27 6.02
C ALA A 21 -7.28 5.93 6.37
N ARG A 22 -8.26 6.58 5.72
CA ARG A 22 -9.68 6.27 5.92
C ARG A 22 -10.04 4.91 5.34
N ARG A 23 -9.57 4.61 4.13
CA ARG A 23 -9.78 3.33 3.45
C ARG A 23 -9.28 2.17 4.29
N ASP A 24 -8.08 2.32 4.84
CA ASP A 24 -7.40 1.31 5.66
C ASP A 24 -7.91 1.31 7.12
N HIS A 25 -9.02 2.00 7.40
CA HIS A 25 -9.66 2.10 8.71
C HIS A 25 -8.72 2.51 9.86
N TYR A 26 -7.68 3.29 9.55
CA TYR A 26 -6.60 3.64 10.48
C TYR A 26 -6.00 2.40 11.15
N ARG A 27 -5.80 1.32 10.39
CA ARG A 27 -5.24 0.05 10.85
C ARG A 27 -4.07 -0.39 9.99
N CYS A 28 -3.18 -1.19 10.57
CA CYS A 28 -2.13 -1.87 9.85
C CYS A 28 -2.74 -3.00 9.01
N LEU A 29 -2.60 -2.98 7.68
CA LEU A 29 -3.15 -4.03 6.81
C LEU A 29 -2.63 -5.43 7.15
N ARG A 30 -1.40 -5.54 7.66
CA ARG A 30 -0.81 -6.84 7.98
C ARG A 30 -1.28 -7.42 9.30
N CYS A 31 -1.28 -6.63 10.38
CA CYS A 31 -1.56 -7.13 11.73
C CYS A 31 -2.89 -6.67 12.33
N GLY A 32 -3.61 -5.75 11.69
CA GLY A 32 -4.91 -5.24 12.16
C GLY A 32 -4.85 -4.23 13.32
N ASN A 33 -3.66 -4.01 13.91
CA ASN A 33 -3.49 -3.04 14.99
C ASN A 33 -3.91 -1.64 14.55
N GLU A 34 -4.60 -0.95 15.45
CA GLU A 34 -4.93 0.46 15.28
C GLU A 34 -3.67 1.31 15.16
N LEU A 35 -3.71 2.24 14.23
CA LEU A 35 -2.71 3.24 13.99
C LEU A 35 -3.27 4.55 14.52
N ASP A 36 -2.55 5.17 15.44
CA ASP A 36 -2.94 6.45 15.99
C ASP A 36 -2.97 7.54 14.91
N HIS A 37 -3.77 8.60 15.12
CA HIS A 37 -3.84 9.72 14.18
C HIS A 37 -2.61 10.64 14.22
N ILE A 38 -1.70 10.40 15.16
CA ILE A 38 -0.44 11.12 15.37
C ILE A 38 0.67 10.16 14.93
N TRP A 39 1.73 10.67 14.31
CA TRP A 39 2.83 9.83 13.85
C TRP A 39 3.63 9.28 15.04
N SER A 40 3.20 8.19 15.69
CA SER A 40 3.99 7.57 16.78
C SER A 40 4.49 6.16 16.47
N GLY A 41 4.14 5.59 15.31
CA GLY A 41 4.67 4.27 14.94
C GLY A 41 4.05 3.65 13.70
N HIS A 42 3.72 4.43 12.68
CA HIS A 42 3.17 3.90 11.42
C HIS A 42 3.61 4.72 10.21
N SER A 43 3.57 4.11 9.04
CA SER A 43 3.93 4.80 7.80
C SER A 43 3.15 4.27 6.60
N LEU A 44 3.01 5.14 5.61
CA LEU A 44 2.44 4.79 4.32
C LEU A 44 3.49 4.05 3.51
N HIS A 45 3.17 2.82 3.12
CA HIS A 45 4.02 1.94 2.35
C HIS A 45 3.61 1.96 0.88
N HIS A 46 4.59 2.16 0.00
CA HIS A 46 4.46 1.98 -1.44
C HIS A 46 4.55 0.50 -1.80
N ARG A 47 3.48 -0.08 -2.34
CA ARG A 47 3.44 -1.50 -2.74
C ARG A 47 4.39 -1.76 -3.91
N HIS A 48 4.24 -0.98 -4.99
CA HIS A 48 5.24 -0.83 -6.03
C HIS A 48 6.28 0.19 -5.57
N MET A 49 7.50 -0.30 -5.35
CA MET A 49 8.54 0.41 -4.63
C MET A 49 8.90 1.76 -5.26
N ARG A 50 9.13 2.75 -4.40
CA ARG A 50 9.54 4.11 -4.79
C ARG A 50 10.82 4.19 -5.60
N SER A 51 11.72 3.22 -5.46
CA SER A 51 12.96 3.10 -6.25
C SER A 51 12.72 2.72 -7.71
N HIS A 52 11.51 2.26 -8.04
CA HIS A 52 11.06 1.90 -9.40
C HIS A 52 9.85 2.77 -9.74
N PRO A 53 10.06 4.06 -10.07
CA PRO A 53 8.99 5.00 -10.25
C PRO A 53 8.23 4.79 -11.57
N PHE A 54 6.89 4.78 -11.47
CA PHE A 54 5.92 4.66 -12.56
C PHE A 54 4.86 5.78 -12.42
N PRO A 55 4.03 6.06 -13.45
CA PRO A 55 3.08 7.18 -13.42
C PRO A 55 2.11 7.16 -12.21
N GLY A 56 1.74 5.98 -11.72
CA GLY A 56 0.82 5.80 -10.59
C GLY A 56 1.49 5.75 -9.21
N LEU A 57 2.77 6.12 -9.08
CA LEU A 57 3.55 5.91 -7.85
C LEU A 57 2.89 6.42 -6.57
N HIS A 58 2.18 7.55 -6.65
CA HIS A 58 1.53 8.19 -5.51
C HIS A 58 0.00 8.05 -5.51
N LEU A 59 -0.56 7.15 -6.33
CA LEU A 59 -1.99 6.91 -6.35
C LEU A 59 -2.40 5.97 -5.20
N PRO A 60 -3.63 6.10 -4.67
CA PRO A 60 -4.11 5.32 -3.53
C PRO A 60 -3.98 3.80 -3.69
N ALA A 61 -4.15 3.23 -4.89
CA ALA A 61 -4.02 1.80 -5.10
C ALA A 61 -2.60 1.26 -4.81
N ASN A 62 -1.59 2.13 -4.93
CA ASN A 62 -0.20 1.78 -4.67
C ASN A 62 0.24 1.98 -3.20
N LEU A 63 -0.65 2.47 -2.34
CA LEU A 63 -0.28 2.95 -1.01
C LEU A 63 -1.11 2.24 0.05
N ILE A 64 -0.47 1.68 1.08
CA ILE A 64 -1.14 1.01 2.21
C ILE A 64 -0.55 1.42 3.55
N HIS A 65 -1.35 1.38 4.61
CA HIS A 65 -0.90 1.66 5.97
C HIS A 65 -0.32 0.42 6.66
N LEU A 66 0.88 0.57 7.20
CA LEU A 66 1.56 -0.45 8.01
C LEU A 66 2.12 0.17 9.30
N CYS A 67 2.10 -0.59 10.39
CA CYS A 67 2.79 -0.19 11.61
C CYS A 67 4.32 -0.30 11.44
N GLY A 68 5.05 0.53 12.19
CA GLY A 68 6.48 0.72 12.12
C GLY A 68 6.92 1.63 10.97
N SER A 69 8.17 1.46 10.58
CA SER A 69 8.88 2.16 9.50
C SER A 69 9.45 1.14 8.50
N GLY A 70 10.10 1.59 7.43
CA GLY A 70 10.76 0.69 6.48
C GLY A 70 11.76 -0.30 7.09
N THR A 71 12.14 -0.14 8.37
CA THR A 71 13.05 -1.01 9.11
C THR A 71 12.47 -1.55 10.43
N THR A 72 11.26 -1.18 10.82
CA THR A 72 10.65 -1.59 12.10
C THR A 72 9.20 -2.04 11.91
N GLY A 73 8.64 -2.82 12.83
CA GLY A 73 7.24 -3.25 12.79
C GLY A 73 6.87 -4.06 11.54
N CYS A 74 5.60 -4.03 11.16
CA CYS A 74 5.10 -4.74 9.98
C CYS A 74 5.67 -4.19 8.67
N HIS A 75 5.91 -2.88 8.58
CA HIS A 75 6.51 -2.27 7.41
C HIS A 75 7.95 -2.79 7.19
N GLY A 76 8.77 -2.83 8.24
CA GLY A 76 10.10 -3.43 8.17
C GLY A 76 10.04 -4.93 7.85
N TRP A 77 9.07 -5.65 8.42
CA TRP A 77 8.88 -7.07 8.10
C TRP A 77 8.59 -7.28 6.62
N VAL A 78 7.72 -6.47 6.00
CA VAL A 78 7.37 -6.53 4.56
C VAL A 78 8.61 -6.37 3.68
N HIS A 79 9.50 -5.42 4.00
CA HIS A 79 10.75 -5.24 3.25
C HIS A 79 11.73 -6.42 3.41
N ASN A 80 11.73 -7.10 4.56
CA ASN A 80 12.61 -8.25 4.81
C ASN A 80 12.05 -9.59 4.28
N HIS A 81 10.77 -9.65 3.91
CA HIS A 81 10.10 -10.87 3.45
C HIS A 81 9.36 -10.65 2.12
N PRO A 82 10.06 -10.21 1.05
CA PRO A 82 9.42 -9.73 -0.17
C PRO A 82 8.60 -10.81 -0.89
N LYS A 83 9.03 -12.08 -0.83
CA LYS A 83 8.27 -13.19 -1.44
C LYS A 83 6.86 -13.29 -0.86
N THR A 84 6.77 -13.40 0.47
CA THR A 84 5.47 -13.44 1.15
C THR A 84 4.73 -12.11 1.00
N ALA A 85 5.42 -10.98 1.06
CA ALA A 85 4.76 -9.69 0.85
C ALA A 85 4.12 -9.57 -0.54
N MET A 86 4.72 -10.13 -1.59
CA MET A 86 4.11 -10.22 -2.92
C MET A 86 2.92 -11.17 -2.94
N GLU A 87 3.01 -12.33 -2.27
CA GLU A 87 1.91 -13.29 -2.16
C GLU A 87 0.64 -12.72 -1.52
N TYR A 88 0.80 -11.71 -0.65
CA TYR A 88 -0.27 -10.98 0.04
C TYR A 88 -0.56 -9.59 -0.57
N GLY A 89 0.10 -9.24 -1.68
CA GLY A 89 -0.09 -7.98 -2.38
C GLY A 89 0.40 -6.73 -1.64
N TRP A 90 1.13 -6.87 -0.53
CA TRP A 90 1.76 -5.75 0.17
C TRP A 90 2.94 -5.17 -0.62
N ILE A 91 3.61 -6.00 -1.42
CA ILE A 91 4.58 -5.58 -2.44
C ILE A 91 4.05 -5.95 -3.81
N VAL A 92 4.23 -5.06 -4.79
CA VAL A 92 3.96 -5.29 -6.20
C VAL A 92 5.30 -5.35 -6.94
N SER A 93 5.42 -6.30 -7.86
CA SER A 93 6.67 -6.54 -8.60
C SER A 93 7.03 -5.34 -9.48
N MET A 94 8.34 -5.15 -9.74
CA MET A 94 8.84 -4.00 -10.50
C MET A 94 8.39 -3.93 -11.97
N GLY A 95 7.86 -5.02 -12.52
CA GLY A 95 7.36 -5.07 -13.90
C GLY A 95 5.85 -4.85 -14.01
N GLU A 96 5.17 -4.57 -12.89
CA GLU A 96 3.73 -4.40 -12.81
C GLU A 96 3.39 -2.95 -12.45
N ASP A 97 3.05 -2.16 -13.47
CA ASP A 97 2.72 -0.74 -13.33
C ASP A 97 1.22 -0.49 -13.02
N HIS A 98 0.43 -1.54 -12.78
CA HIS A 98 -0.98 -1.48 -12.39
C HIS A 98 -1.27 -2.13 -11.01
N PRO A 99 -0.83 -1.51 -9.89
CA PRO A 99 -1.13 -2.01 -8.55
C PRO A 99 -2.62 -2.18 -8.24
N GLU A 100 -3.50 -1.43 -8.94
CA GLU A 100 -4.95 -1.55 -8.84
C GLU A 100 -5.51 -2.90 -9.29
N ASN A 101 -4.75 -3.66 -10.09
CA ASN A 101 -5.13 -4.99 -10.56
C ASN A 101 -4.63 -6.11 -9.64
N ILE A 102 -3.86 -5.77 -8.59
CA ILE A 102 -3.25 -6.74 -7.69
C ILE A 102 -4.02 -6.75 -6.37
N PRO A 103 -4.67 -7.87 -6.00
CA PRO A 103 -5.33 -8.01 -4.70
C PRO A 103 -4.35 -7.82 -3.55
N VAL A 104 -4.82 -7.23 -2.46
CA VAL A 104 -4.05 -7.06 -1.22
C VAL A 104 -4.83 -7.64 -0.05
N TRP A 105 -4.11 -8.28 0.88
CA TRP A 105 -4.70 -8.74 2.12
C TRP A 105 -4.74 -7.65 3.17
N ASP A 106 -5.92 -7.48 3.76
CA ASP A 106 -6.19 -6.70 4.95
C ASP A 106 -6.58 -7.64 6.09
N ALA A 107 -5.91 -7.54 7.25
CA ALA A 107 -6.14 -8.41 8.40
C ALA A 107 -7.54 -8.27 9.03
N HIS A 108 -8.23 -7.16 8.78
CA HIS A 108 -9.57 -6.87 9.26
C HIS A 108 -10.65 -7.26 8.24
N GLN A 109 -10.38 -7.09 6.94
CA GLN A 109 -11.39 -7.22 5.88
C GLN A 109 -11.21 -8.42 4.94
N GLY A 110 -10.02 -9.01 4.90
CA GLY A 110 -9.65 -10.05 3.94
C GLY A 110 -9.05 -9.49 2.65
N TRP A 111 -9.30 -10.13 1.51
CA TRP A 111 -8.74 -9.72 0.22
C TRP A 111 -9.52 -8.54 -0.38
N LEU A 112 -8.78 -7.53 -0.82
CA LEU A 112 -9.28 -6.29 -1.39
C LEU A 112 -8.64 -6.01 -2.76
N LEU A 113 -9.40 -5.49 -3.71
CA LEU A 113 -8.86 -4.75 -4.87
C LEU A 113 -8.97 -3.26 -4.58
N LEU A 114 -7.82 -2.58 -4.57
CA LEU A 114 -7.74 -1.14 -4.27
C LEU A 114 -7.87 -0.33 -5.56
N ASP A 115 -8.62 0.77 -5.52
CA ASP A 115 -8.72 1.68 -6.67
C ASP A 115 -7.91 2.97 -6.50
N ASN A 116 -7.74 3.70 -7.61
CA ASN A 116 -7.00 4.96 -7.63
C ASN A 116 -7.80 6.17 -7.10
N GLN A 117 -9.07 5.99 -6.73
CA GLN A 117 -9.90 6.99 -6.05
C GLN A 117 -9.84 6.83 -4.51
N GLY A 118 -9.17 5.80 -4.00
CA GLY A 118 -9.03 5.53 -2.57
C GLY A 118 -10.13 4.64 -2.00
N GLY A 119 -10.93 3.98 -2.85
CA GLY A 119 -11.86 2.93 -2.47
C GLY A 119 -11.25 1.53 -2.54
N TYR A 120 -12.10 0.54 -2.29
CA TYR A 120 -11.80 -0.88 -2.51
C TYR A 120 -13.07 -1.66 -2.88
N THR A 121 -12.86 -2.81 -3.50
CA THR A 121 -13.88 -3.87 -3.65
C THR A 121 -13.41 -5.11 -2.91
N LEU A 122 -14.32 -5.79 -2.21
CA LEU A 122 -14.04 -7.11 -1.64
C LEU A 122 -13.84 -8.12 -2.77
N CYS A 123 -12.75 -8.88 -2.69
CA CYS A 123 -12.44 -9.90 -3.68
C CYS A 123 -11.88 -11.16 -3.03
N ASP A 124 -11.60 -12.20 -3.81
CA ASP A 124 -10.74 -13.30 -3.42
C ASP A 124 -9.26 -13.01 -3.75
N ARG A 125 -8.39 -14.01 -3.53
CA ARG A 125 -6.95 -13.89 -3.75
C ARG A 125 -6.60 -13.65 -5.23
N ASP A 126 -7.46 -14.06 -6.14
CA ASP A 126 -7.26 -13.97 -7.59
C ASP A 126 -7.91 -12.70 -8.16
N GLY A 127 -8.56 -11.89 -7.32
CA GLY A 127 -9.20 -10.64 -7.71
C GLY A 127 -10.65 -10.78 -8.17
N ASN A 128 -11.26 -11.96 -7.99
CA ASN A 128 -12.68 -12.13 -8.32
C ASN A 128 -13.54 -11.47 -7.23
N PRO A 129 -14.59 -10.72 -7.59
CA PRO A 129 -15.49 -10.10 -6.61
C PRO A 129 -16.11 -11.11 -5.63
N ARG A 130 -16.34 -10.66 -4.40
CA ARG A 130 -17.06 -11.41 -3.34
C ARG A 130 -18.42 -10.80 -3.04
#